data_AF-A0A3M1HJ67-F1
#
_entry.id   AF-A0A3M1HJ67-F1
#
_cell.length_a   1.000
_cell.length_b   1.000
_cell.length_c   1.000
_cell.angle_alpha   90.00
_cell.angle_beta   90.00
_cell.angle_gamma   90.00
#
_symmetry.space_group_name_H-M   'P 1'
#
loop_
_entity.id
_entity.type
_entity.pdbx_description
1 polymer ?
#
loop_
_entity_poly.entity_id
_entity_poly.type
_entity_poly.pdbx_seq_one_letter_code
_entity_poly.pdbx_strand_id
1 'polypeptide(L)'
;LEGLARLEGGAKQTLHYTDVSPDVVFLAVTRGGNHIFGHIFGTDEQDHPILKVDALEEALRVHSDDILSDIYVGWVGGFLDGERNKLQAALGEAGALAGKRVYIAHPRQAFAALTQALQENTDWLA
;
A
#
# COMPACT_ATOMS: atom_id res chain seq x y z
N LEU A 1 4.40 18.51 0.97
CA LEU A 1 3.88 17.36 0.17
C LEU A 1 4.94 16.72 -0.72
N GLU A 2 5.97 17.46 -1.20
CA GLU A 2 7.10 16.85 -1.95
C GLU A 2 7.90 15.81 -1.15
N GLY A 3 7.90 15.88 0.19
CA GLY A 3 8.58 14.93 1.07
C GLY A 3 7.99 13.51 1.12
N LEU A 4 6.76 13.28 0.65
CA LEU A 4 6.20 11.91 0.54
C LEU A 4 6.70 11.19 -0.72
N ALA A 5 6.94 11.93 -1.80
CA ALA A 5 7.65 11.44 -2.98
C ALA A 5 9.16 11.35 -2.76
N ARG A 6 9.68 12.13 -1.81
CA ARG A 6 11.05 12.08 -1.30
C ARG A 6 11.09 11.50 0.11
N LEU A 7 10.93 10.19 0.25
CA LEU A 7 11.55 9.46 1.37
C LEU A 7 13.09 9.44 1.23
N GLU A 8 13.69 10.58 0.89
CA GLU A 8 15.12 10.86 0.87
C GLU A 8 15.50 11.50 2.23
N GLY A 9 15.03 10.91 3.32
CA GLY A 9 15.35 11.31 4.68
C GLY A 9 16.69 10.76 5.16
N GLY A 10 17.75 10.91 4.36
CA GLY A 10 19.11 10.64 4.79
C GLY A 10 19.69 11.92 5.39
N ALA A 11 19.89 11.97 6.72
CA ALA A 11 20.78 12.93 7.34
C ALA A 11 22.21 12.67 6.84
N LYS A 12 22.50 13.22 5.65
CA LYS A 12 23.64 13.10 4.73
C LYS A 12 23.13 12.73 3.34
N GLN A 13 22.79 13.75 2.56
CA GLN A 13 22.86 13.67 1.10
C GLN A 13 24.22 13.06 0.70
N THR A 14 24.19 12.09 -0.22
CA THR A 14 25.33 11.45 -0.92
C THR A 14 26.24 10.53 -0.09
N LEU A 15 26.03 9.20 -0.21
CA LEU A 15 27.11 8.19 -0.32
C LEU A 15 26.68 6.73 -0.59
N HIS A 16 25.38 6.38 -0.61
CA HIS A 16 24.94 5.04 -1.02
C HIS A 16 23.87 5.11 -2.11
N TYR A 17 24.17 4.47 -3.25
CA TYR A 17 23.31 4.36 -4.44
C TYR A 17 22.24 3.26 -4.26
N THR A 18 21.70 3.12 -3.05
CA THR A 18 20.71 2.10 -2.72
C THR A 18 19.33 2.68 -2.90
N ASP A 19 18.48 2.01 -3.68
CA ASP A 19 17.05 2.28 -3.67
C ASP A 19 16.56 2.12 -2.22
N VAL A 20 16.05 3.20 -1.63
CA VAL A 20 15.49 3.20 -0.27
C VAL A 20 13.98 3.01 -0.28
N SER A 21 13.39 2.79 -1.45
CA SER A 21 11.97 2.46 -1.57
C SER A 21 11.73 1.08 -0.96
N PRO A 22 10.69 0.90 -0.12
CA PRO A 22 10.35 -0.43 0.40
C PRO A 22 9.93 -1.35 -0.76
N ASP A 23 10.20 -2.65 -0.66
CA ASP A 23 9.80 -3.62 -1.69
C ASP A 23 8.28 -3.73 -1.83
N VAL A 24 7.55 -3.57 -0.72
CA VAL A 24 6.09 -3.55 -0.67
C VAL A 24 5.60 -2.49 0.30
N VAL A 25 4.53 -1.77 -0.07
CA VAL A 25 3.84 -0.80 0.78
C VAL A 25 2.35 -0.77 0.47
N PHE A 26 1.52 -0.64 1.50
CA PHE A 26 0.07 -0.42 1.40
C PHE A 26 -0.25 0.94 2.01
N LEU A 27 -0.92 1.79 1.25
CA LEU A 27 -1.20 3.17 1.62
C LEU A 27 -2.68 3.48 1.42
N ALA A 28 -3.26 4.21 2.37
CA ALA A 28 -4.58 4.79 2.25
C ALA A 28 -4.64 6.04 3.13
N VAL A 29 -5.48 7.00 2.74
CA VAL A 29 -5.84 8.12 3.58
C VAL A 29 -7.00 7.67 4.46
N THR A 30 -6.86 7.84 5.78
CA THR A 30 -7.90 7.47 6.74
C THR A 30 -8.28 8.66 7.60
N ARG A 31 -9.51 8.66 8.11
CA ARG A 31 -9.99 9.57 9.14
C ARG A 31 -9.31 9.18 10.46
N GLY A 32 -8.22 9.89 10.80
CA GLY A 32 -7.45 9.66 12.02
C GLY A 32 -6.09 8.98 11.78
N GLY A 33 -5.47 8.48 12.85
CA GLY A 33 -4.09 7.97 12.84
C GLY A 33 -3.98 6.44 12.93
N ASN A 34 -5.02 5.68 12.63
CA ASN A 34 -5.00 4.22 12.80
C ASN A 34 -4.25 3.54 11.64
N HIS A 35 -3.30 2.67 11.97
CA HIS A 35 -2.59 1.87 10.97
C HIS A 35 -3.37 0.59 10.66
N ILE A 36 -4.28 0.67 9.68
CA ILE A 36 -5.23 -0.40 9.36
C ILE A 36 -4.60 -1.64 8.69
N PHE A 37 -3.35 -1.54 8.20
CA PHE A 37 -2.68 -2.62 7.47
C PHE A 37 -1.68 -3.44 8.32
N GLY A 38 -1.63 -3.21 9.64
CA GLY A 38 -0.56 -3.75 10.50
C GLY A 38 -0.43 -5.29 10.54
N HIS A 39 -1.47 -6.03 10.14
CA HIS A 39 -1.52 -7.50 10.25
C HIS A 39 -1.83 -8.23 8.94
N ILE A 40 -1.79 -7.52 7.80
CA ILE A 40 -2.11 -8.13 6.50
C ILE A 40 -0.99 -9.03 5.97
N PHE A 41 0.21 -8.94 6.55
CA PHE A 41 1.31 -9.88 6.30
C PHE A 41 1.50 -10.83 7.48
N GLY A 42 1.96 -12.03 7.19
CA GLY A 42 2.46 -12.96 8.19
C GLY A 42 3.28 -14.04 7.52
N THR A 43 3.33 -15.22 8.13
CA THR A 43 4.06 -16.36 7.62
C THR A 43 3.13 -17.55 7.36
N ASP A 44 3.51 -18.40 6.39
CA ASP A 44 2.92 -19.72 6.21
C ASP A 44 3.55 -20.76 7.17
N GLU A 45 3.16 -22.03 7.04
CA GLU A 45 3.70 -23.14 7.87
C GLU A 45 5.21 -23.38 7.66
N GLN A 46 5.79 -22.84 6.60
CA GLN A 46 7.22 -22.94 6.26
C GLN A 46 7.99 -21.66 6.57
N ASP A 47 7.38 -20.73 7.33
CA ASP A 47 7.92 -19.42 7.67
C ASP A 47 8.18 -18.49 6.46
N HIS A 48 7.56 -18.76 5.31
CA HIS A 48 7.63 -17.85 4.17
C HIS A 48 6.67 -16.67 4.35
N PRO A 49 7.08 -15.44 3.98
CA PRO A 49 6.20 -14.28 4.06
C PRO A 49 5.04 -14.41 3.08
N ILE A 50 3.82 -14.25 3.60
CA ILE A 50 2.58 -14.32 2.81
C ILE A 50 1.69 -13.10 3.03
N LEU A 51 0.94 -12.74 1.99
CA LEU A 51 -0.17 -11.80 2.11
C LEU A 51 -1.42 -12.57 2.57
N LYS A 52 -1.98 -12.15 3.70
CA LYS A 52 -3.23 -12.67 4.24
C LYS A 52 -4.40 -11.89 3.63
N VAL A 53 -4.90 -12.36 2.48
CA VAL A 53 -6.00 -11.70 1.76
C VAL A 53 -7.24 -11.54 2.65
N ASP A 54 -7.58 -12.54 3.46
CA ASP A 54 -8.73 -12.48 4.37
C ASP A 54 -8.57 -11.36 5.43
N ALA A 55 -7.35 -11.17 5.94
CA ALA A 55 -7.06 -10.09 6.89
C ALA A 55 -7.12 -8.71 6.22
N LEU A 56 -6.68 -8.62 4.96
CA LEU A 56 -6.82 -7.40 4.17
C LEU A 56 -8.30 -7.08 3.88
N GLU A 57 -9.10 -8.08 3.51
CA GLU A 57 -10.55 -7.94 3.33
C GLU A 57 -11.21 -7.44 4.60
N GLU A 58 -10.90 -8.06 5.75
CA GLU A 58 -11.40 -7.65 7.05
C GLU A 58 -11.03 -6.19 7.35
N ALA A 59 -9.76 -5.81 7.20
CA ALA A 59 -9.30 -4.44 7.45
C ALA A 59 -10.06 -3.42 6.58
N LEU A 60 -10.21 -3.70 5.28
CA LEU A 60 -10.92 -2.82 4.35
C LEU A 60 -12.44 -2.77 4.58
N ARG A 61 -13.02 -3.82 5.19
CA ARG A 61 -14.43 -3.87 5.55
C ARG A 61 -14.69 -3.14 6.87
N VAL A 62 -13.86 -3.38 7.89
CA VAL A 62 -14.02 -2.79 9.23
C VAL A 62 -13.76 -1.28 9.21
N HIS A 63 -12.82 -0.83 8.37
CA HIS A 63 -12.44 0.58 8.27
C HIS A 63 -13.04 1.29 7.06
N SER A 64 -14.09 0.75 6.43
CA SER A 64 -14.65 1.33 5.20
C SER A 64 -15.09 2.79 5.36
N ASP A 65 -15.61 3.14 6.53
CA ASP A 65 -16.12 4.49 6.82
C ASP A 65 -14.99 5.47 7.17
N ASP A 66 -13.83 4.94 7.58
CA ASP A 66 -12.65 5.71 7.90
C ASP A 66 -11.75 5.94 6.67
N ILE A 67 -11.77 5.05 5.68
CA ILE A 67 -10.94 5.18 4.48
C ILE A 67 -11.53 6.26 3.55
N LEU A 68 -10.74 7.31 3.31
CA LEU A 68 -11.13 8.46 2.47
C LEU A 68 -10.69 8.33 1.01
N SER A 69 -9.64 7.55 0.75
CA SER A 69 -9.02 7.42 -0.57
C SER A 69 -9.17 6.02 -1.16
N ASP A 70 -8.64 5.85 -2.37
CA ASP A 70 -8.30 4.52 -2.88
C ASP A 70 -7.16 3.90 -2.08
N ILE A 71 -6.96 2.60 -2.26
CA ILE A 71 -5.82 1.89 -1.66
C ILE A 71 -4.68 1.88 -2.67
N TYR A 72 -3.55 2.48 -2.32
CA TYR A 72 -2.36 2.51 -3.17
C TYR A 72 -1.38 1.46 -2.69
N VAL A 73 -1.13 0.46 -3.52
CA VAL A 73 -0.22 -0.64 -3.24
C VAL A 73 1.02 -0.47 -4.11
N GLY A 74 2.13 -0.16 -3.44
CA GLY A 74 3.44 -0.21 -4.05
C GLY A 74 4.02 -1.61 -3.93
N TRP A 75 4.38 -2.26 -5.03
CA TRP A 75 4.95 -3.59 -5.04
C TRP A 75 6.01 -3.71 -6.14
N VAL A 76 7.27 -3.95 -5.76
CA VAL A 76 8.39 -4.14 -6.69
C VAL A 76 8.21 -5.46 -7.45
N GLY A 77 8.32 -5.43 -8.78
CA GLY A 77 8.30 -6.66 -9.57
C GLY A 77 9.53 -7.52 -9.30
N GLY A 78 9.35 -8.82 -9.13
CA GLY A 78 10.40 -9.76 -8.74
C GLY A 78 10.48 -10.01 -7.23
N PHE A 79 9.74 -9.27 -6.40
CA PHE A 79 9.66 -9.50 -4.96
C PHE A 79 8.30 -10.11 -4.60
N LEU A 80 8.29 -11.37 -4.13
CA LEU A 80 7.07 -12.09 -3.75
C LEU A 80 5.96 -12.04 -4.82
N ASP A 81 6.31 -12.20 -6.10
CA ASP A 81 5.36 -12.08 -7.21
C ASP A 81 4.17 -13.05 -7.09
N GLY A 82 4.36 -14.20 -6.43
CA GLY A 82 3.26 -15.11 -6.10
C GLY A 82 2.18 -14.44 -5.23
N GLU A 83 2.59 -13.72 -4.20
CA GLU A 83 1.68 -12.99 -3.31
C GLU A 83 1.07 -11.76 -3.99
N ARG A 84 1.85 -11.09 -4.85
CA ARG A 84 1.35 -10.01 -5.71
C ARG A 84 0.25 -10.50 -6.66
N ASN A 85 0.44 -11.66 -7.28
CA ASN A 85 -0.55 -12.29 -8.16
C ASN A 85 -1.80 -12.72 -7.39
N LYS A 86 -1.66 -13.21 -6.15
CA LYS A 86 -2.81 -13.50 -5.27
C LYS A 86 -3.64 -12.25 -5.00
N LEU A 87 -3.00 -11.10 -4.72
CA LEU A 87 -3.71 -9.82 -4.56
C LEU A 87 -4.47 -9.44 -5.85
N GLN A 88 -3.82 -9.55 -7.01
CA GLN A 88 -4.47 -9.26 -8.30
C GLN A 88 -5.66 -10.17 -8.56
N ALA A 89 -5.54 -11.47 -8.25
CA ALA A 89 -6.64 -12.42 -8.36
C ALA A 89 -7.80 -12.08 -7.40
N ALA A 90 -7.48 -11.67 -6.17
CA ALA A 90 -8.48 -11.25 -5.19
C ALA A 90 -9.25 -9.99 -5.62
N LEU A 91 -8.65 -9.12 -6.44
CA LEU A 91 -9.29 -7.92 -7.00
C LEU A 91 -10.11 -8.18 -8.27
N GLY A 92 -10.00 -9.37 -8.87
CA GLY A 92 -10.80 -9.75 -10.03
C GLY A 92 -12.29 -9.76 -9.74
N GLU A 93 -13.13 -9.82 -10.78
CA GLU A 93 -14.60 -9.70 -10.68
C GLU A 93 -15.26 -10.68 -9.68
N ALA A 94 -14.68 -11.87 -9.51
CA ALA A 94 -15.17 -12.91 -8.59
C ALA A 94 -14.28 -13.09 -7.34
N GLY A 95 -13.31 -12.19 -7.12
CA GLY A 95 -12.38 -12.26 -6.00
C GLY A 95 -12.94 -11.66 -4.71
N ALA A 96 -12.31 -11.98 -3.58
CA ALA A 96 -12.72 -11.51 -2.25
C ALA A 96 -12.69 -9.97 -2.09
N LEU A 97 -11.88 -9.29 -2.90
CA LEU A 97 -11.75 -7.84 -2.91
C LEU A 97 -12.40 -7.20 -4.15
N ALA A 98 -13.31 -7.90 -4.82
CA ALA A 98 -14.03 -7.39 -5.97
C ALA A 98 -14.70 -6.03 -5.66
N GLY A 99 -14.54 -5.07 -6.57
CA GLY A 99 -15.09 -3.72 -6.43
C GLY A 99 -14.33 -2.79 -5.47
N LYS A 100 -13.29 -3.27 -4.78
CA LYS A 100 -12.39 -2.39 -4.02
C LYS A 100 -11.49 -1.61 -4.99
N ARG A 101 -11.39 -0.29 -4.80
CA ARG A 101 -10.54 0.59 -5.61
C ARG A 101 -9.09 0.49 -5.10
N VAL A 102 -8.33 -0.43 -5.70
CA VAL A 102 -6.92 -0.69 -5.36
C VAL A 102 -6.03 -0.42 -6.57
N TYR A 103 -5.08 0.50 -6.42
CA TYR A 103 -4.08 0.82 -7.42
C TYR A 103 -2.77 0.10 -7.11
N ILE A 104 -2.36 -0.86 -7.95
CA ILE A 104 -1.10 -1.60 -7.77
C ILE A 104 -0.06 -1.08 -8.76
N ALA A 105 1.08 -0.61 -8.25
CA ALA A 105 2.18 -0.09 -9.06
C ALA A 105 3.53 -0.29 -8.38
N HIS A 106 4.62 0.17 -8.99
CA HIS A 106 5.91 0.27 -8.29
C HIS A 106 5.79 1.20 -7.06
N PRO A 107 6.48 0.97 -5.94
CA PRO A 107 6.38 1.81 -4.73
C PRO A 107 6.47 3.32 -5.01
N ARG A 108 7.46 3.76 -5.78
CA ARG A 108 7.58 5.18 -6.19
C ARG A 108 6.33 5.72 -6.91
N GLN A 109 5.70 4.92 -7.75
CA GLN A 109 4.49 5.31 -8.47
C GLN A 109 3.26 5.31 -7.55
N ALA A 110 3.17 4.37 -6.60
CA ALA A 110 2.10 4.38 -5.59
C ALA A 110 2.18 5.63 -4.70
N PHE A 111 3.37 6.01 -4.24
CA PHE A 111 3.57 7.26 -3.51
C PHE A 111 3.25 8.51 -4.34
N ALA A 112 3.64 8.53 -5.62
CA ALA A 112 3.29 9.62 -6.52
C ALA A 112 1.77 9.75 -6.72
N ALA A 113 1.08 8.63 -6.92
CA ALA A 113 -0.38 8.59 -7.08
C ALA A 113 -1.11 9.07 -5.80
N LEU A 114 -0.66 8.62 -4.62
CA LEU A 114 -1.19 9.13 -3.35
C LEU A 114 -0.93 10.64 -3.19
N THR A 115 0.27 11.10 -3.53
CA THR A 115 0.61 12.53 -3.43
C THR A 115 -0.28 13.39 -4.33
N GLN A 116 -0.54 12.91 -5.55
CA GLN A 116 -1.47 13.57 -6.46
C GLN A 116 -2.89 13.59 -5.89
N ALA A 117 -3.38 12.45 -5.38
CA ALA A 117 -4.71 12.37 -4.77
C ALA A 117 -4.87 13.33 -3.58
N LEU A 118 -3.83 13.48 -2.74
CA LEU A 118 -3.81 14.45 -1.64
C LEU A 118 -3.85 15.91 -2.12
N GLN A 119 -3.27 16.22 -3.28
CA GLN A 119 -3.32 17.56 -3.86
C GLN A 119 -4.71 17.88 -4.44
N GLU A 120 -5.38 16.86 -4.98
CA GLU A 120 -6.72 16.98 -5.56
C GLU A 120 -7.83 17.01 -4.49
N ASN A 121 -7.58 16.45 -3.31
CA ASN A 121 -8.54 16.32 -2.21
C ASN A 121 -7.98 16.97 -0.93
N THR A 122 -7.84 18.30 -0.95
CA THR A 122 -7.26 19.07 0.17
C THR A 122 -8.08 19.00 1.45
N ASP A 123 -9.36 18.65 1.36
CA ASP A 123 -10.27 18.43 2.49
C ASP A 123 -9.88 17.23 3.36
N TRP A 124 -9.09 16.28 2.84
CA TRP A 124 -8.57 15.16 3.64
C TRP A 124 -7.48 15.57 4.63
N LEU A 125 -6.87 16.75 4.44
CA LEU A 125 -5.80 17.28 5.28
C LEU A 125 -6.32 18.32 6.31
N ALA A 126 -7.64 18.57 6.33
CA ALA A 126 -8.29 19.58 7.15
C ALA A 126 -8.59 19.09 8.59
#